data_AF-A0A3S4MKQ3-F1
#
_entry.id   AF-A0A3S4MKQ3-F1
#
_cell.length_a   1.000
_cell.length_b   1.000
_cell.length_c   1.000
_cell.angle_alpha   90.00
_cell.angle_beta   90.00
_cell.angle_gamma   90.00
#
_symmetry.space_group_name_H-M   'P 1'
#
loop_
_entity.id
_entity.type
_entity.pdbx_description
1 polymer ?
#
loop_
_entity_poly.entity_id
_entity_poly.type
_entity_poly.pdbx_seq_one_letter_code
_entity_poly.pdbx_strand_id
1 'polypeptide(L)' 'MKIGEAPKSGRPYLVTNGQLQDFRAVVLDLDWAPGKPVALSVEAAEALGVGEGASVRLVAV' A
#
# COMPACT_ATOMS: atom_id res chain seq x y z
N MET A 1 -0.44 0.25 8.40
CA MET A 1 -0.93 -0.91 7.61
C MET A 1 -0.28 -2.19 8.16
N LYS A 2 -0.66 -3.38 7.69
CA LYS A 2 0.04 -4.63 8.04
C LYS A 2 0.90 -5.12 6.87
N ILE A 3 2.03 -5.77 7.17
CA ILE A 3 2.89 -6.41 6.17
C ILE A 3 2.59 -7.93 6.16
N GLY A 4 2.37 -8.51 4.98
CA GLY A 4 2.03 -9.93 4.82
C GLY A 4 1.72 -10.26 3.35
N GLU A 5 1.30 -11.49 3.06
CA GLU A 5 0.98 -11.88 1.68
C GLU A 5 -0.22 -11.05 1.16
N ALA A 6 -0.01 -10.31 0.07
CA ALA A 6 -1.09 -9.57 -0.57
C ALA A 6 -2.00 -10.55 -1.34
N PRO A 7 -3.33 -10.38 -1.29
CA PRO A 7 -4.25 -11.26 -1.99
C PRO A 7 -4.01 -11.24 -3.51
N LYS A 8 -4.11 -12.41 -4.17
CA LYS A 8 -3.87 -12.60 -5.61
C LYS A 8 -4.92 -11.97 -6.54
N SER A 9 -5.98 -11.37 -5.99
CA SER A 9 -7.01 -10.67 -6.72
C SER A 9 -7.33 -9.36 -6.02
N GLY A 10 -7.48 -8.28 -6.77
CA GLY A 10 -7.75 -6.96 -6.23
C GLY A 10 -8.15 -5.97 -7.33
N ARG A 11 -8.50 -4.75 -6.92
CA ARG A 11 -8.65 -3.61 -7.83
C ARG A 11 -7.35 -2.82 -7.87
N PRO A 12 -7.00 -2.17 -8.99
CA PRO A 12 -5.79 -1.35 -9.04
C PRO A 12 -5.98 -0.09 -8.18
N TYR A 13 -5.00 0.15 -7.32
CA TYR A 13 -4.87 1.39 -6.54
C TYR A 13 -3.52 2.02 -6.80
N LEU A 14 -3.50 3.34 -6.98
CA LEU A 14 -2.29 4.11 -6.79
C LEU A 14 -2.09 4.30 -5.28
N VAL A 15 -0.96 3.81 -4.77
CA VAL A 15 -0.60 3.85 -3.35
C VAL A 15 0.65 4.70 -3.17
N THR A 16 0.66 5.58 -2.16
CA THR A 16 1.78 6.47 -1.85
C THR A 16 2.16 6.44 -0.38
N ASN A 17 3.43 6.66 -0.08
CA ASN A 17 3.95 6.68 1.30
C ASN A 17 3.67 7.99 2.05
N GLY A 18 3.09 9.00 1.38
CA GLY A 18 2.67 10.25 1.99
C GLY A 18 3.79 11.16 2.50
N GLN A 19 5.05 10.88 2.16
CA GLN A 19 6.21 11.69 2.56
C GLN A 19 6.45 12.84 1.56
N LEU A 20 7.18 13.88 1.98
CA LEU A 20 7.59 14.98 1.09
C LEU A 20 8.94 14.68 0.42
N GLN A 21 9.95 14.38 1.24
CA GLN A 21 11.23 13.82 0.79
C GLN A 21 11.12 12.29 0.77
N ASP A 22 11.80 11.64 -0.18
CA ASP A 22 11.68 10.19 -0.42
C ASP A 22 10.23 9.74 -0.71
N PHE A 23 9.45 10.62 -1.37
CA PHE A 23 8.12 10.28 -1.86
C PHE A 23 8.20 9.11 -2.83
N ARG A 24 7.38 8.09 -2.55
CA ARG A 24 7.28 6.87 -3.37
C ARG A 24 5.83 6.56 -3.64
N ALA A 25 5.56 6.09 -4.85
CA ALA A 25 4.25 5.68 -5.30
C ALA A 25 4.33 4.44 -6.20
N VAL A 26 3.38 3.53 -6.06
CA VAL A 26 3.26 2.30 -6.85
C VAL A 26 1.80 2.02 -7.18
N VAL A 27 1.56 1.28 -8.26
CA VAL A 27 0.23 0.69 -8.54
C VAL A 27 0.21 -0.72 -7.97
N LEU A 28 -0.81 -1.04 -7.18
CA LEU A 28 -0.99 -2.36 -6.57
C LEU A 28 -2.42 -2.83 -6.76
N ASP A 29 -2.59 -4.11 -7.05
CA ASP A 29 -3.89 -4.75 -6.97
C ASP A 29 -4.20 -5.08 -5.52
N LEU A 30 -5.23 -4.43 -4.97
CA LEU A 30 -5.63 -4.59 -3.57
C LEU A 30 -7.09 -5.05 -3.46
N ASP A 31 -7.34 -6.05 -2.62
CA ASP A 31 -8.68 -6.36 -2.11
C ASP A 31 -8.94 -5.56 -0.83
N TRP A 32 -9.07 -4.24 -0.98
CA TRP A 32 -9.24 -3.33 0.14
C TRP A 32 -10.54 -2.52 0.04
N ALA A 33 -11.14 -2.23 1.19
CA ALA A 33 -12.29 -1.34 1.33
C ALA A 33 -12.11 -0.40 2.54
N PRO A 34 -12.70 0.81 2.51
CA PRO A 34 -12.65 1.75 3.63
C PRO A 34 -13.03 1.11 4.97
N GLY A 35 -12.28 1.48 6.03
CA GLY A 35 -12.48 0.94 7.38
C GLY A 35 -11.69 -0.33 7.71
N LYS A 36 -11.03 -0.96 6.73
CA LYS A 36 -10.10 -2.07 6.96
C LYS A 36 -8.63 -1.59 6.92
N PRO A 37 -7.71 -2.24 7.66
CA PRO A 37 -6.28 -2.03 7.45
C PRO A 37 -5.87 -2.47 6.05
N VAL A 38 -5.03 -1.70 5.36
CA VAL A 38 -4.38 -2.15 4.11
C VAL A 38 -3.33 -3.22 4.47
N ALA A 39 -3.28 -4.29 3.67
CA ALA A 39 -2.22 -5.30 3.71
C ALA A 39 -1.29 -5.09 2.51
N LEU A 40 0.01 -4.97 2.75
CA LEU A 40 1.02 -4.85 1.70
C LEU A 40 1.98 -6.04 1.77
N SER A 41 2.40 -6.53 0.61
CA SER A 41 3.52 -7.47 0.54
C SER A 41 4.79 -6.82 1.08
N VAL A 42 5.75 -7.64 1.49
CA VAL A 42 7.08 -7.16 1.91
C VAL A 42 7.71 -6.33 0.79
N GLU A 43 7.67 -6.83 -0.44
CA GLU A 43 8.14 -6.13 -1.64
C GLU A 43 7.46 -4.76 -1.84
N ALA A 44 6.13 -4.69 -1.70
CA ALA A 44 5.41 -3.43 -1.83
C ALA A 44 5.75 -2.45 -0.71
N ALA A 45 5.93 -2.93 0.52
CA ALA A 45 6.34 -2.11 1.65
C ALA A 45 7.76 -1.54 1.46
N GLU A 46 8.69 -2.35 0.97
CA GLU A 46 10.05 -1.92 0.63
C GLU A 46 10.06 -0.91 -0.53
N ALA A 47 9.30 -1.17 -1.59
CA ALA A 47 9.15 -0.26 -2.72
C ALA A 47 8.55 1.10 -2.32
N LEU A 48 7.67 1.11 -1.32
CA LEU A 48 7.11 2.33 -0.73
C LEU A 48 8.00 2.96 0.36
N GLY A 49 9.02 2.24 0.85
CA GLY A 49 9.86 2.69 1.97
C GLY A 49 9.08 2.84 3.28
N VAL A 50 8.14 1.92 3.55
CA VAL A 50 7.27 1.96 4.73
C VAL A 50 7.42 0.70 5.60
N GLY A 51 7.34 0.87 6.92
CA GLY A 51 7.32 -0.21 7.89
C GLY A 51 5.91 -0.52 8.41
N GLU A 52 5.81 -1.53 9.28
CA GLU A 52 4.55 -1.84 9.97
C GLU A 52 4.06 -0.64 10.80
N GLY A 53 2.75 -0.41 10.82
CA GLY A 53 2.15 0.74 11.51
C GLY A 53 2.22 2.06 10.73
N ALA A 54 3.00 2.15 9.64
CA ALA A 54 3.02 3.33 8.78
C ALA A 54 1.65 3.59 8.12
N SER A 55 1.40 4.86 7.80
CA SER A 55 0.23 5.30 7.04
C SER A 55 0.59 5.42 5.56
N VAL A 56 -0.35 5.03 4.70
CA VAL A 56 -0.24 5.19 3.24
C VAL A 56 -1.49 5.89 2.73
N ARG A 57 -1.39 6.57 1.58
CA ARG A 57 -2.55 7.11 0.86
C ARG A 57 -2.83 6.23 -0.34
N LEU A 58 -4.09 6.00 -0.63
CA LEU A 58 -4.52 5.18 -1.76
C LEU A 58 -5.70 5.81 -2.48
N VAL A 59 -5.73 5.68 -3.81
CA VAL A 59 -6.84 6.07 -4.69
C VAL A 59 -7.06 4.98 -5.73
N ALA A 60 -8.32 4.61 -5.96
CA ALA A 60 -8.67 3.65 -7.01
C ALA A 60 -8.41 4.29 -8.38
N VAL A 61 -7.91 3.50 -9.33
CA VAL A 61 -7.65 3.91 -10.73
C VAL A 61 -8.78 3.46 -11.64
#